data_AF-A0AAW2PQL2-F1
#
_entry.id   AF-A0AAW2PQL2-F1
#
_cell.length_a   1.000
_cell.length_b   1.000
_cell.length_c   1.000
_cell.angle_alpha   90.00
_cell.angle_beta   90.00
_cell.angle_gamma   90.00
#
_symmetry.space_group_name_H-M   'P 1'
#
loop_
_entity.id
_entity.type
_entity.pdbx_description
1 polymer ?
#
loop_
_entity_poly.entity_id
_entity_poly.type
_entity_poly.pdbx_seq_one_letter_code
_entity_poly.pdbx_strand_id
1 'polypeptide(L)'
;MELEQCVNATLCLDYKPKVVVGLRGSTANTFLDNAAYRDFIFQTFGVSSADMESTAVISLSNDYPVIVVRGLSDLAGAQEGQNSIDLFGPLAATNVANVVIQFVRKLSEESYSRS
;
A
#
# COMPACT_ATOMS: atom_id res chain seq x y z
N MET A 1 -8.88 -11.62 7.36
CA MET A 1 -7.90 -11.40 8.45
C MET A 1 -8.15 -10.04 9.07
N GLU A 2 -7.70 -9.82 10.30
CA GLU A 2 -7.71 -8.50 10.93
C GLU A 2 -6.36 -7.81 10.70
N LEU A 3 -6.38 -6.50 10.52
CA LEU A 3 -5.19 -5.66 10.35
C LEU A 3 -4.92 -4.91 11.65
N GLU A 4 -3.64 -4.68 11.94
CA GLU A 4 -3.18 -3.90 13.08
C GLU A 4 -3.66 -2.46 12.93
N GLN A 5 -4.29 -1.92 13.97
CA GLN A 5 -4.80 -0.54 13.98
C GLN A 5 -3.81 0.44 14.61
N CYS A 6 -2.85 -0.05 15.39
CA CYS A 6 -1.99 0.75 16.24
C CYS A 6 -0.51 0.50 15.96
N VAL A 7 0.27 1.57 15.93
CA VAL A 7 1.74 1.51 15.92
C VAL A 7 2.25 1.06 17.29
N ASN A 8 1.64 1.57 18.35
CA ASN A 8 1.94 1.25 19.75
C ASN A 8 0.71 1.55 20.64
N ALA A 9 0.86 1.45 21.97
CA ALA A 9 -0.23 1.62 22.93
C ALA A 9 -0.90 3.02 22.91
N THR A 10 -0.24 4.04 22.40
CA THR A 10 -0.73 5.44 22.42
C THR A 10 -0.99 6.02 21.02
N LEU A 11 -0.51 5.37 19.96
CA LEU A 11 -0.65 5.84 18.58
C LEU A 11 -1.40 4.81 17.72
N CYS A 12 -2.65 5.16 17.38
CA CYS A 12 -3.56 4.34 16.59
C CYS A 12 -4.25 5.15 15.49
N LEU A 13 -4.71 4.45 14.46
CA LEU A 13 -5.61 5.01 13.45
C LEU A 13 -7.00 5.23 14.05
N ASP A 14 -7.68 6.30 13.62
CA ASP A 14 -9.06 6.61 14.02
C ASP A 14 -10.08 5.60 13.48
N TYR A 15 -9.73 4.91 12.39
CA TYR A 15 -10.59 3.96 11.71
C TYR A 15 -9.92 2.59 11.60
N LYS A 16 -10.76 1.56 11.56
CA LYS A 16 -10.30 0.18 11.34
C LYS A 16 -9.66 0.06 9.96
N PRO A 17 -8.40 -0.39 9.85
CA PRO A 17 -7.75 -0.57 8.57
C PRO A 17 -8.42 -1.69 7.77
N LYS A 18 -8.38 -1.56 6.44
CA LYS A 18 -9.00 -2.50 5.50
C LYS A 18 -8.10 -2.77 4.30
N VAL A 19 -8.22 -3.97 3.75
CA VAL A 19 -7.65 -4.30 2.44
C VAL A 19 -8.64 -3.85 1.37
N VAL A 20 -8.16 -3.13 0.36
CA VAL A 20 -8.94 -2.73 -0.81
C VAL A 20 -8.23 -3.23 -2.06
N VAL A 21 -8.98 -3.82 -2.99
CA VAL A 21 -8.47 -4.43 -4.22
C VAL A 21 -9.04 -3.70 -5.44
N GLY A 22 -8.25 -3.57 -6.51
CA GLY A 22 -8.70 -3.02 -7.79
C GLY A 22 -8.58 -1.50 -7.93
N LEU A 23 -7.96 -0.82 -6.96
CA LEU A 23 -7.64 0.60 -7.08
C LEU A 23 -6.38 0.82 -7.93
N ARG A 24 -6.30 1.97 -8.60
CA ARG A 24 -5.15 2.34 -9.42
C ARG A 24 -4.01 2.86 -8.54
N GLY A 25 -2.80 2.35 -8.78
CA GLY A 25 -1.56 2.85 -8.20
C GLY A 25 -0.72 3.61 -9.21
N SER A 26 0.09 4.56 -8.75
CA SER A 26 1.13 5.23 -9.54
C SER A 26 2.52 4.91 -8.96
N THR A 27 3.55 4.96 -9.80
CA THR A 27 4.96 4.86 -9.40
C THR A 27 5.72 6.05 -9.97
N ALA A 28 6.57 6.69 -9.16
CA ALA A 28 7.47 7.75 -9.61
C ALA A 28 8.74 7.76 -8.74
N ASN A 29 9.86 8.27 -9.25
CA ASN A 29 11.10 8.41 -8.48
C ASN A 29 11.08 9.58 -7.47
N THR A 30 9.90 10.07 -7.09
CA THR A 30 9.71 11.25 -6.25
C THR A 30 8.73 10.93 -5.14
N PHE A 31 9.08 11.28 -3.90
CA PHE A 31 8.17 11.21 -2.78
C PHE A 31 7.04 12.25 -2.94
N LEU A 32 5.79 11.79 -2.97
CA LEU A 32 4.66 12.66 -3.24
C LEU A 32 4.10 13.29 -1.95
N ASP A 33 4.52 14.52 -1.69
CA ASP A 33 4.00 15.35 -0.60
C ASP A 33 3.51 16.72 -1.11
N ASN A 34 2.55 16.68 -2.03
CA ASN A 34 2.00 17.88 -2.67
C ASN A 34 0.51 17.72 -2.96
N ALA A 35 -0.31 18.54 -2.30
CA ALA A 35 -1.76 18.47 -2.40
C ALA A 35 -2.27 18.67 -3.84
N ALA A 36 -1.78 19.71 -4.51
CA ALA A 36 -2.23 20.05 -5.86
C ALA A 36 -1.89 18.94 -6.87
N TYR A 37 -0.69 18.35 -6.76
CA TYR A 37 -0.29 17.25 -7.65
C TYR A 37 -1.03 15.95 -7.32
N ARG A 38 -1.22 15.61 -6.04
CA ARG A 38 -2.06 14.47 -5.62
C ARG A 38 -3.48 14.60 -6.20
N ASP A 39 -4.09 15.77 -6.08
CA ASP A 39 -5.46 16.01 -6.58
C ASP A 39 -5.51 15.92 -8.11
N PHE A 40 -4.50 16.47 -8.80
CA PHE A 40 -4.37 16.35 -10.25
C PHE A 40 -4.30 14.88 -10.72
N ILE A 41 -3.44 14.05 -10.12
CA ILE A 41 -3.30 12.64 -10.55
C ILE A 41 -4.53 11.79 -10.17
N PHE A 42 -5.21 12.12 -9.07
CA PHE A 42 -6.49 11.50 -8.73
C PHE A 42 -7.56 11.86 -9.77
N GLN A 43 -7.76 13.13 -10.08
CA GLN A 43 -8.78 13.58 -11.02
C GLN A 43 -8.51 13.12 -12.46
N THR A 44 -7.24 13.11 -12.88
CA THR A 44 -6.85 12.78 -14.26
C THR A 44 -6.80 11.28 -14.50
N PHE A 45 -6.26 10.52 -13.54
CA PHE A 45 -5.95 9.10 -13.73
C PHE A 45 -6.69 8.17 -12.77
N GLY A 46 -7.42 8.68 -11.78
CA GLY A 46 -8.08 7.87 -10.75
C GLY A 46 -7.10 7.16 -9.80
N VAL A 47 -5.88 7.70 -9.66
CA VAL A 47 -4.84 7.12 -8.79
C VAL A 47 -5.24 7.25 -7.33
N SER A 48 -5.25 6.14 -6.60
CA SER A 48 -5.59 6.09 -5.17
C SER A 48 -4.38 5.85 -4.26
N SER A 49 -3.24 5.44 -4.81
CA SER A 49 -1.99 5.25 -4.07
C SER A 49 -0.78 5.53 -4.94
N ALA A 50 0.30 6.01 -4.35
CA ALA A 50 1.57 6.25 -5.03
C ALA A 50 2.71 5.54 -4.28
N ASP A 51 3.71 5.10 -5.02
CA ASP A 51 4.96 4.53 -4.48
C ASP A 51 6.14 4.91 -5.39
N MET A 52 7.32 4.37 -5.10
CA MET A 52 8.54 4.71 -5.84
C MET A 52 9.17 3.54 -6.61
N GLU A 53 8.63 2.32 -6.48
CA GLU A 53 9.30 1.10 -6.97
C GLU A 53 8.44 0.19 -7.84
N SER A 54 7.13 0.04 -7.58
CA SER A 54 6.33 -1.09 -8.11
C SER A 54 6.41 -1.27 -9.61
N THR A 55 6.23 -0.19 -10.38
CA THR A 55 6.23 -0.28 -11.86
C THR A 55 7.61 -0.66 -12.39
N ALA A 56 8.69 -0.21 -11.73
CA ALA A 56 10.04 -0.63 -12.10
C ALA A 56 10.24 -2.13 -11.86
N VAL A 57 9.80 -2.66 -10.71
CA VAL A 57 9.84 -4.10 -10.42
C VAL A 57 9.01 -4.90 -11.43
N ILE A 58 7.80 -4.44 -11.76
CA ILE A 58 6.92 -5.10 -12.74
C ILE A 58 7.59 -5.14 -14.12
N SER A 59 8.25 -4.06 -14.55
CA SER A 59 8.92 -4.02 -15.86
C SER A 59 10.05 -5.04 -16.01
N LEU A 60 10.60 -5.52 -14.88
CA LEU A 60 11.67 -6.53 -14.82
C LEU A 60 11.13 -7.96 -14.58
N SER A 61 9.81 -8.15 -14.58
CA SER A 61 9.19 -9.42 -14.21
C SER A 61 9.25 -10.51 -15.27
N ASN A 62 9.69 -10.23 -16.51
CA ASN A 62 9.88 -11.24 -17.58
C ASN A 62 8.67 -12.21 -17.72
N ASP A 63 7.47 -11.67 -17.93
CA ASP A 63 6.21 -12.44 -18.09
C ASP A 63 5.74 -13.24 -16.86
N TYR A 64 6.39 -13.11 -15.70
CA TYR A 64 5.87 -13.68 -14.46
C TYR A 64 4.69 -12.86 -13.93
N PRO A 65 3.59 -13.49 -13.48
CA PRO A 65 2.48 -12.78 -12.84
C PRO A 65 2.96 -12.04 -11.60
N VAL A 66 2.70 -10.72 -11.54
CA VAL A 66 3.05 -9.88 -10.40
C VAL A 66 1.78 -9.33 -9.75
N ILE A 67 1.78 -9.34 -8.41
CA ILE A 67 0.82 -8.61 -7.59
C ILE A 67 1.58 -7.60 -6.74
N VAL A 68 1.02 -6.39 -6.60
CA VAL A 68 1.55 -5.32 -5.76
C VAL A 68 0.65 -5.16 -4.56
N VAL A 69 1.22 -5.27 -3.35
CA VAL A 69 0.52 -5.03 -2.09
C VAL A 69 1.19 -3.85 -1.40
N ARG A 70 0.43 -2.76 -1.19
CA ARG A 70 0.91 -1.52 -0.58
C ARG A 70 0.16 -1.23 0.71
N GLY A 71 0.87 -0.66 1.66
CA GLY A 71 0.32 -0.07 2.88
C GLY A 71 0.42 1.45 2.75
N LEU A 72 -0.62 2.16 3.17
CA LEU A 72 -0.60 3.62 3.16
C LEU A 72 0.04 4.11 4.47
N SER A 73 1.19 4.77 4.36
CA SER A 73 1.96 5.34 5.48
C SER A 73 1.62 6.80 5.78
N ASP A 74 0.99 7.49 4.83
CA ASP A 74 0.71 8.91 4.91
C ASP A 74 -0.34 9.30 3.86
N LEU A 75 -0.82 10.53 3.99
CA LEU A 75 -1.75 11.13 3.03
C LEU A 75 -0.97 12.17 2.22
N ALA A 76 -0.43 11.80 1.06
CA ALA A 76 0.32 12.66 0.14
C ALA A 76 -0.05 14.17 0.14
N GLY A 77 0.55 15.00 0.98
CA GLY A 77 0.26 16.44 1.12
C GLY A 77 -1.15 16.78 1.64
N ALA A 78 -1.82 15.88 2.35
CA ALA A 78 -3.15 16.08 2.95
C ALA A 78 -3.11 16.13 4.48
N GLN A 79 -1.95 15.86 5.08
CA GLN A 79 -1.70 16.04 6.50
C GLN A 79 -1.57 17.51 6.89
N GLU A 80 -1.84 17.82 8.15
CA GLU A 80 -1.44 19.09 8.75
C GLU A 80 0.02 19.02 9.22
N GLY A 81 0.87 19.91 8.73
CA GLY A 81 2.27 19.99 9.14
C GLY A 81 3.15 18.90 8.52
N GLN A 82 3.98 18.27 9.34
CA GLN A 82 5.00 17.34 8.88
C GLN A 82 4.39 15.99 8.43
N ASN A 83 4.89 15.43 7.33
CA ASN A 83 4.40 14.16 6.80
C ASN A 83 4.52 13.03 7.85
N SER A 84 3.46 12.22 7.97
CA SER A 84 3.34 11.18 8.99
C SER A 84 3.99 9.85 8.61
N ILE A 85 4.72 9.79 7.49
CA ILE A 85 5.33 8.56 6.98
C ILE A 85 6.20 7.86 8.02
N ASP A 86 6.99 8.60 8.80
CA ASP A 86 7.86 8.00 9.82
C ASP A 86 7.06 7.44 11.00
N LEU A 87 5.86 7.97 11.25
CA LEU A 87 4.97 7.52 12.32
C LEU A 87 4.21 6.26 11.95
N PHE A 88 3.58 6.23 10.77
CA PHE A 88 2.71 5.13 10.34
C PHE A 88 3.38 4.15 9.36
N GLY A 89 4.58 4.46 8.87
CA GLY A 89 5.38 3.55 8.03
C GLY A 89 5.53 2.15 8.63
N PRO A 90 5.90 2.00 9.92
CA PRO A 90 5.97 0.70 10.57
C PRO A 90 4.63 -0.05 10.59
N LEU A 91 3.51 0.65 10.81
CA LEU A 91 2.17 0.05 10.80
C LEU A 91 1.77 -0.41 9.39
N ALA A 92 2.02 0.42 8.39
CA ALA A 92 1.80 0.10 6.99
C ALA A 92 2.60 -1.14 6.57
N ALA A 93 3.88 -1.20 6.95
CA ALA A 93 4.76 -2.34 6.66
C ALA A 93 4.27 -3.64 7.33
N THR A 94 3.93 -3.60 8.62
CA THR A 94 3.39 -4.77 9.35
C THR A 94 2.11 -5.30 8.70
N ASN A 95 1.19 -4.41 8.35
CA ASN A 95 -0.06 -4.80 7.72
C ASN A 95 0.15 -5.38 6.31
N VAL A 96 1.07 -4.82 5.51
CA VAL A 96 1.45 -5.40 4.22
C VAL A 96 2.03 -6.79 4.38
N ALA A 97 2.97 -6.99 5.31
CA ALA A 97 3.57 -8.30 5.56
C ALA A 97 2.51 -9.33 5.96
N ASN A 98 1.58 -8.95 6.84
CA ASN A 98 0.45 -9.79 7.23
C ASN A 98 -0.41 -10.21 6.03
N VAL A 99 -0.78 -9.26 5.16
CA VAL A 99 -1.56 -9.53 3.95
C VAL A 99 -0.80 -10.48 3.00
N VAL A 100 0.49 -10.24 2.77
CA VAL A 100 1.34 -11.08 1.90
C VAL A 100 1.44 -12.50 2.46
N ILE A 101 1.67 -12.67 3.76
CA ILE A 101 1.74 -13.99 4.41
C ILE A 101 0.44 -14.77 4.20
N GLN A 102 -0.72 -14.12 4.41
CA GLN A 102 -2.01 -14.80 4.20
C GLN A 102 -2.26 -15.11 2.73
N PHE A 103 -1.90 -14.20 1.82
CA PHE A 103 -2.03 -14.41 0.39
C PHE A 103 -1.22 -15.63 -0.07
N VAL A 104 0.05 -15.74 0.34
CA VAL A 104 0.91 -16.88 0.02
C VAL A 104 0.37 -18.19 0.59
N ARG A 105 -0.15 -18.17 1.83
CA ARG A 105 -0.81 -19.36 2.42
C ARG A 105 -1.99 -19.83 1.57
N LYS A 106 -2.85 -18.91 1.14
CA LYS A 106 -4.00 -19.23 0.28
C LYS A 106 -3.59 -19.75 -1.10
N LEU A 107 -2.57 -19.17 -1.71
CA LEU A 107 -2.03 -19.69 -2.96
C LEU A 107 -1.49 -21.13 -2.83
N SER A 108 -0.82 -21.44 -1.72
CA SER A 108 -0.31 -22.79 -1.43
C SER A 108 -1.45 -23.81 -1.25
N GLU A 109 -2.46 -23.47 -0.46
CA GLU A 109 -3.65 -24.30 -0.24
C GLU A 109 -4.40 -24.61 -1.54
N GLU A 110 -4.57 -23.61 -2.41
CA GLU A 110 -5.20 -23.79 -3.73
C GLU A 110 -4.37 -24.68 -4.66
N SER A 111 -3.05 -24.54 -4.62
CA SER A 111 -2.14 -25.35 -5.43
C SER A 111 -2.20 -26.83 -5.03
N TYR A 112 -2.24 -27.12 -3.73
CA TYR A 112 -2.39 -28.48 -3.21
C TYR A 112 -3.79 -29.07 -3.47
N SER A 113 -4.83 -28.24 -3.48
CA SER A 113 -6.20 -28.71 -3.75
C SER A 113 -6.45 -29.05 -5.23
N ARG A 114 -5.58 -28.60 -6.14
CA ARG A 114 -5.65 -28.85 -7.60
C ARG A 114 -4.75 -30.01 -8.06
N SER A 115 -3.90 -30.54 -7.19
CA SER A 115 -3.04 -31.70 -7.45
C SER A 115 -3.65 -32.99 -6.90
#